data_AF-A0A0S8BGY1-F1
#
_entry.id   AF-A0A0S8BGY1-F1
#
_cell.length_a   1.000
_cell.length_b   1.000
_cell.length_c   1.000
_cell.angle_alpha   90.00
_cell.angle_beta   90.00
_cell.angle_gamma   90.00
#
_symmetry.space_group_name_H-M   'P 1'
#
loop_
_entity.id
_entity.type
_entity.pdbx_description
1 polymer ?
#
loop_
_entity_poly.entity_id
_entity_poly.type
_entity_poly.pdbx_seq_one_letter_code
_entity_poly.pdbx_strand_id
1 'polypeptide(L)'
;MSARFRASLKRLINLYHPKTWKAKGINWTIGLMVATLIVALTVLAMFWSREPRMFDVQQAAISRLGGDDKKLVTGHATTGALIKVMETLLDKPGGYLSNDITPPTVFLDNIPNWEFGALVQARDLAKALRNDMSRSQSQSLEDADLAEAEPHFNFDNDSWLFPPTESKYRAGIVSLEKYFLRLSDPGRTNTQFFARADNLRDWLATIEKRLGSLSQRLSASVGRERVNTNLAGEPAGQQSTPEPSYLEVKTPWLEIDNVFFEARGSTWALVHFLKAAEIDFEQVLRKKNAVVSLRQVVRELEAAQENIWSPIILNGRGFGFVTNHSLIMANYVSRANAAVIDLRNLLKEG
;
A
#
# COMPACT_ATOMS: atom_id res chain seq x y z
N MET A 1 -38.12 1.20 -20.75
CA MET A 1 -37.05 0.84 -21.71
C MET A 1 -37.39 1.41 -23.08
N SER A 2 -36.64 2.42 -23.57
CA SER A 2 -37.01 3.20 -24.75
C SER A 2 -36.92 2.40 -26.08
N ALA A 3 -37.73 2.76 -27.08
CA ALA A 3 -37.71 2.10 -28.40
C ALA A 3 -36.34 2.13 -29.08
N ARG A 4 -35.55 3.20 -28.85
CA ARG A 4 -34.16 3.34 -29.34
C ARG A 4 -33.23 2.28 -28.76
N PHE A 5 -33.37 1.95 -27.47
CA PHE A 5 -32.55 0.91 -26.83
C PHE A 5 -32.81 -0.47 -27.44
N ARG A 6 -34.09 -0.82 -27.67
CA ARG A 6 -34.46 -2.10 -28.30
C ARG A 6 -33.93 -2.21 -29.73
N ALA A 7 -33.93 -1.11 -30.49
CA ALA A 7 -33.39 -1.08 -31.84
C ALA A 7 -31.86 -1.27 -31.86
N SER A 8 -31.14 -0.62 -30.95
CA SER A 8 -29.69 -0.81 -30.79
C SER A 8 -29.33 -2.23 -30.38
N LEU A 9 -30.08 -2.81 -29.44
CA LEU A 9 -29.88 -4.19 -28.99
C LEU A 9 -30.09 -5.20 -30.13
N LYS A 10 -31.16 -5.04 -30.93
CA LYS A 10 -31.40 -5.88 -32.11
C LYS A 10 -30.27 -5.80 -33.14
N ARG A 11 -29.72 -4.61 -33.39
CA ARG A 11 -28.56 -4.45 -34.29
C ARG A 11 -27.34 -5.17 -33.76
N LEU A 12 -27.09 -5.09 -32.45
CA LEU A 12 -25.97 -5.77 -31.78
C LEU A 12 -26.09 -7.30 -31.88
N ILE A 13 -27.27 -7.85 -31.57
CA ILE A 13 -27.54 -9.29 -31.68
C ILE A 13 -27.33 -9.80 -33.12
N ASN A 14 -27.75 -9.00 -34.13
CA ASN A 14 -27.57 -9.38 -35.53
C ASN A 14 -26.09 -9.47 -35.95
N LEU A 15 -25.16 -8.78 -35.29
CA LEU A 15 -23.72 -8.88 -35.59
C LEU A 15 -23.15 -10.26 -35.25
N TYR A 16 -23.72 -10.94 -34.24
CA TYR A 16 -23.29 -12.26 -33.76
C TYR A 16 -24.14 -13.41 -34.30
N HIS A 17 -25.00 -13.16 -35.30
CA HIS A 17 -25.85 -14.19 -35.86
C HIS A 17 -25.09 -15.02 -36.91
N PRO A 18 -25.16 -16.38 -36.91
CA PRO A 18 -24.40 -17.20 -37.86
C PRO A 18 -24.60 -16.85 -39.35
N LYS A 19 -25.79 -16.33 -39.68
CA LYS A 19 -26.13 -15.84 -41.03
C LYS A 19 -25.30 -14.62 -41.45
N THR A 20 -25.01 -13.69 -40.54
CA THR A 20 -24.19 -12.50 -40.85
C THR A 20 -22.71 -12.85 -40.98
N TRP A 21 -22.22 -13.82 -40.21
CA TRP A 21 -20.85 -14.35 -40.34
C TRP A 21 -20.63 -15.01 -41.69
N LYS A 22 -21.58 -15.85 -42.13
CA LYS A 22 -21.54 -16.47 -43.46
C LYS A 22 -21.62 -15.44 -44.59
N ALA A 23 -22.44 -14.40 -44.43
CA ALA A 23 -22.61 -13.36 -45.45
C ALA A 23 -21.41 -12.40 -45.58
N LYS A 24 -20.70 -12.11 -44.47
CA LYS A 24 -19.59 -11.15 -44.45
C LYS A 24 -18.20 -11.79 -44.54
N GLY A 25 -18.10 -13.11 -44.42
CA GLY A 25 -16.85 -13.85 -44.56
C GLY A 25 -16.01 -13.94 -43.29
N ILE A 26 -14.94 -14.72 -43.36
CA ILE A 26 -14.13 -15.12 -42.20
C ILE A 26 -13.33 -13.94 -41.60
N ASN A 27 -12.76 -13.07 -42.43
CA ASN A 27 -11.97 -11.91 -41.99
C ASN A 27 -12.81 -10.92 -41.17
N TRP A 28 -14.07 -10.68 -41.59
CA TRP A 28 -14.98 -9.82 -40.84
C TRP A 28 -15.36 -10.44 -39.49
N THR A 29 -15.57 -11.75 -39.46
CA THR A 29 -15.91 -12.49 -38.23
C THR A 29 -14.74 -12.48 -37.24
N ILE A 30 -13.51 -12.72 -37.72
CA ILE A 30 -12.29 -12.60 -36.91
C ILE A 30 -12.15 -11.17 -36.37
N GLY A 31 -12.32 -10.15 -37.23
CA GLY A 31 -12.27 -8.75 -36.80
C GLY A 31 -13.30 -8.41 -35.73
N LEU A 32 -14.55 -8.89 -35.86
CA LEU A 32 -15.58 -8.74 -34.83
C LEU A 32 -15.18 -9.40 -33.51
N MET A 33 -14.66 -10.63 -33.55
CA MET A 33 -14.24 -11.37 -32.35
C MET A 33 -13.05 -10.70 -31.65
N VAL A 34 -12.05 -10.23 -32.40
CA VAL A 34 -10.91 -9.48 -31.87
C VAL A 34 -11.36 -8.16 -31.25
N ALA A 35 -12.23 -7.40 -31.92
CA ALA A 35 -12.77 -6.16 -31.35
C ALA A 35 -13.58 -6.43 -30.07
N THR A 36 -14.35 -7.51 -30.03
CA THR A 36 -15.11 -7.92 -28.84
C THR A 36 -14.16 -8.28 -27.70
N LEU A 37 -13.09 -9.02 -27.98
CA LEU A 37 -12.07 -9.39 -27.00
C LEU A 37 -11.36 -8.15 -26.45
N ILE A 38 -10.97 -7.20 -27.30
CA ILE A 38 -10.33 -5.94 -26.86
C ILE A 38 -11.27 -5.19 -25.91
N VAL A 39 -12.54 -5.01 -26.30
CA VAL A 39 -13.53 -4.33 -25.43
C VAL A 39 -13.68 -5.06 -24.10
N ALA A 40 -13.76 -6.39 -24.10
CA ALA A 40 -13.85 -7.18 -22.88
C ALA A 40 -12.61 -7.02 -21.98
N LEU A 41 -11.41 -7.09 -22.56
CA LEU A 41 -10.14 -6.90 -21.84
C LEU A 41 -10.01 -5.49 -21.29
N THR A 42 -10.44 -4.46 -22.03
CA THR A 42 -10.43 -3.06 -21.56
C THR A 42 -11.41 -2.84 -20.41
N VAL A 43 -12.61 -3.43 -20.45
CA VAL A 43 -13.56 -3.35 -19.33
C VAL A 43 -13.02 -4.08 -18.09
N LEU A 44 -12.40 -5.24 -18.29
CA LEU A 44 -11.77 -6.01 -17.22
C LEU A 44 -10.60 -5.24 -16.60
N ALA A 45 -9.74 -4.64 -17.44
CA ALA A 45 -8.66 -3.77 -17.03
C ALA A 45 -9.15 -2.61 -16.15
N MET A 46 -10.15 -1.86 -16.62
CA MET A 46 -10.75 -0.77 -15.82
C MET A 46 -11.33 -1.24 -14.48
N PHE A 47 -11.82 -2.48 -14.41
CA PHE A 47 -12.35 -3.04 -13.18
C PHE A 47 -11.25 -3.47 -12.20
N TRP A 48 -10.17 -4.07 -12.71
CA TRP A 48 -9.00 -4.49 -11.92
C TRP A 48 -8.10 -3.32 -11.52
N SER A 49 -8.09 -2.22 -12.27
CA SER A 49 -7.36 -0.98 -11.94
C SER A 49 -7.97 -0.15 -10.79
N ARG A 50 -8.93 -0.69 -10.04
CA ARG A 50 -9.57 0.05 -8.93
C ARG A 50 -8.81 -0.13 -7.64
N GLU A 51 -8.33 0.98 -7.09
CA GLU A 51 -7.72 0.98 -5.76
C GLU A 51 -8.74 0.55 -4.68
N PRO A 52 -8.34 -0.34 -3.75
CA PRO A 52 -9.15 -0.70 -2.60
C PRO A 52 -9.56 0.50 -1.75
N ARG A 53 -10.78 0.48 -1.24
CA ARG A 53 -11.29 1.53 -0.35
C ARG A 53 -10.68 1.39 1.05
N MET A 54 -10.64 2.51 1.76
CA MET A 54 -10.34 2.51 3.19
C MET A 54 -11.36 1.67 3.96
N PHE A 55 -10.88 0.86 4.90
CA PHE A 55 -11.69 0.12 5.87
C PHE A 55 -11.51 0.67 7.29
N ASP A 56 -12.49 0.37 8.15
CA ASP A 56 -12.41 0.65 9.59
C ASP A 56 -11.56 -0.43 10.29
N VAL A 57 -10.46 0.01 10.91
CA VAL A 57 -9.47 -0.88 11.52
C VAL A 57 -9.99 -1.56 12.79
N GLN A 58 -10.86 -0.90 13.55
CA GLN A 58 -11.45 -1.47 14.75
C GLN A 58 -12.49 -2.53 14.37
N GLN A 59 -13.34 -2.22 13.39
CA GLN A 59 -14.33 -3.15 12.88
C GLN A 59 -13.68 -4.37 12.22
N ALA A 60 -12.55 -4.20 11.55
CA ALA A 60 -11.75 -5.30 11.01
C ALA A 60 -11.27 -6.24 12.12
N ALA A 61 -10.78 -5.72 13.25
CA ALA A 61 -10.39 -6.52 14.40
C ALA A 61 -11.58 -7.23 15.08
N ILE A 62 -12.68 -6.51 15.32
CA ILE A 62 -13.90 -7.07 15.93
C ILE A 62 -14.49 -8.20 15.09
N SER A 63 -14.54 -8.04 13.77
CA SER A 63 -15.09 -9.05 12.86
C SER A 63 -14.33 -10.37 12.95
N ARG A 64 -13.00 -10.33 13.21
CA ARG A 64 -12.16 -11.52 13.39
C ARG A 64 -12.37 -12.22 14.74
N LEU A 65 -12.88 -11.51 15.73
CA LEU A 65 -13.22 -12.06 17.05
C LEU A 65 -14.67 -12.55 17.12
N GLY A 66 -15.32 -12.74 15.96
CA GLY A 66 -16.72 -13.17 15.87
C GLY A 66 -17.72 -12.08 16.21
N GLY A 67 -17.33 -10.80 16.14
CA GLY A 67 -18.20 -9.66 16.43
C GLY A 67 -18.23 -9.22 17.90
N ASP A 68 -17.40 -9.83 18.77
CA ASP A 68 -17.37 -9.55 20.20
C ASP A 68 -16.28 -8.51 20.53
N ASP A 69 -16.70 -7.27 20.79
CA ASP A 69 -15.82 -6.17 21.14
C ASP A 69 -15.13 -6.34 22.50
N LYS A 70 -15.72 -7.11 23.42
CA LYS A 70 -15.16 -7.35 24.76
C LYS A 70 -13.90 -8.20 24.74
N LYS A 71 -13.66 -8.92 23.64
CA LYS A 71 -12.43 -9.69 23.43
C LYS A 71 -11.27 -8.85 22.91
N LEU A 72 -11.50 -7.57 22.59
CA LEU A 72 -10.43 -6.70 22.14
C LEU A 72 -9.41 -6.49 23.26
N VAL A 73 -8.15 -6.78 22.95
CA VAL A 73 -7.00 -6.47 23.79
C VAL A 73 -5.98 -5.68 22.97
N THR A 74 -5.04 -5.04 23.66
CA THR A 74 -3.96 -4.29 23.02
C THR A 74 -3.18 -5.18 22.05
N GLY A 75 -2.98 -4.68 20.83
CA GLY A 75 -2.32 -5.36 19.72
C GLY A 75 -3.31 -5.88 18.66
N HIS A 76 -4.58 -6.11 19.02
CA HIS A 76 -5.57 -6.59 18.05
C HIS A 76 -5.82 -5.59 16.92
N ALA A 77 -5.86 -4.28 17.18
CA ALA A 77 -6.11 -3.33 16.10
C ALA A 77 -4.97 -3.37 15.07
N THR A 78 -3.72 -3.31 15.54
CA THR A 78 -2.48 -3.25 14.73
C THR A 78 -2.29 -4.55 13.95
N THR A 79 -2.36 -5.69 14.62
CA THR A 79 -2.24 -7.00 13.96
C THR A 79 -3.42 -7.26 13.02
N GLY A 80 -4.64 -6.91 13.43
CA GLY A 80 -5.84 -7.05 12.60
C GLY A 80 -5.79 -6.20 11.33
N ALA A 81 -5.26 -4.98 11.41
CA ALA A 81 -5.02 -4.11 10.27
C ALA A 81 -3.97 -4.69 9.32
N LEU A 82 -2.87 -5.23 9.83
CA LEU A 82 -1.85 -5.91 9.01
C LEU A 82 -2.42 -7.09 8.25
N ILE A 83 -3.17 -7.97 8.94
CA ILE A 83 -3.88 -9.09 8.32
C ILE A 83 -4.81 -8.57 7.22
N LYS A 84 -5.62 -7.55 7.52
CA LYS A 84 -6.61 -7.02 6.57
C LYS A 84 -5.96 -6.37 5.35
N VAL A 85 -4.85 -5.66 5.52
CA VAL A 85 -4.08 -5.10 4.41
C VAL A 85 -3.56 -6.21 3.51
N MET A 86 -2.92 -7.24 4.07
CA MET A 86 -2.38 -8.37 3.29
C MET A 86 -3.48 -9.16 2.58
N GLU A 87 -4.61 -9.44 3.23
CA GLU A 87 -5.79 -10.03 2.57
C GLU A 87 -6.28 -9.14 1.42
N THR A 88 -6.35 -7.82 1.62
CA THR A 88 -6.83 -6.89 0.59
C THR A 88 -5.91 -6.88 -0.62
N LEU A 89 -4.59 -7.02 -0.43
CA LEU A 89 -3.65 -7.18 -1.54
C LEU A 89 -3.97 -8.43 -2.35
N LEU A 90 -4.31 -9.55 -1.71
CA LEU A 90 -4.55 -10.84 -2.37
C LEU A 90 -5.97 -10.98 -2.95
N ASP A 91 -6.97 -10.36 -2.31
CA ASP A 91 -8.39 -10.63 -2.57
C ASP A 91 -9.12 -9.48 -3.28
N LYS A 92 -8.43 -8.38 -3.60
CA LYS A 92 -9.00 -7.29 -4.41
C LYS A 92 -9.40 -7.78 -5.83
N PRO A 93 -10.24 -7.03 -6.56
CA PRO A 93 -10.62 -7.41 -7.92
C PRO A 93 -9.41 -7.67 -8.81
N GLY A 94 -9.33 -8.88 -9.38
CA GLY A 94 -8.19 -9.34 -10.19
C GLY A 94 -7.19 -10.21 -9.42
N GLY A 95 -7.28 -10.31 -8.10
CA GLY A 95 -6.30 -11.05 -7.31
C GLY A 95 -5.01 -10.25 -7.11
N TYR A 96 -3.89 -10.92 -6.86
CA TYR A 96 -2.57 -10.29 -6.76
C TYR A 96 -1.99 -10.10 -8.17
N LEU A 97 -1.76 -8.86 -8.59
CA LEU A 97 -1.43 -8.56 -9.99
C LEU A 97 0.09 -8.46 -10.23
N SER A 98 0.90 -8.28 -9.18
CA SER A 98 2.35 -8.09 -9.32
C SER A 98 3.09 -9.28 -9.91
N ASN A 99 2.57 -10.50 -9.80
CA ASN A 99 3.16 -11.72 -10.35
C ASN A 99 2.36 -12.32 -11.52
N ASP A 100 1.35 -11.59 -12.00
CA ASP A 100 0.49 -12.04 -13.09
C ASP A 100 1.15 -11.84 -14.46
N ILE A 101 1.18 -12.91 -15.27
CA ILE A 101 1.78 -12.89 -16.62
C ILE A 101 0.75 -12.91 -17.76
N THR A 102 -0.54 -12.76 -17.44
CA THR A 102 -1.64 -12.90 -18.43
C THR A 102 -2.34 -11.58 -18.73
N PRO A 103 -2.85 -11.37 -19.97
CA PRO A 103 -3.70 -10.22 -20.27
C PRO A 103 -5.03 -10.23 -19.49
N PRO A 104 -5.57 -9.07 -19.07
CA PRO A 104 -5.07 -7.72 -19.35
C PRO A 104 -3.95 -7.24 -18.42
N THR A 105 -3.60 -7.98 -17.36
CA THR A 105 -2.71 -7.54 -16.28
C THR A 105 -1.32 -7.10 -16.75
N VAL A 106 -0.77 -7.76 -17.77
CA VAL A 106 0.53 -7.38 -18.38
C VAL A 106 0.59 -5.94 -18.94
N PHE A 107 -0.57 -5.29 -19.11
CA PHE A 107 -0.69 -3.91 -19.55
C PHE A 107 -1.06 -2.94 -18.42
N LEU A 108 -1.15 -3.43 -17.17
CA LEU A 108 -1.60 -2.67 -15.99
C LEU A 108 -0.47 -2.66 -14.96
N ASP A 109 0.39 -1.66 -15.02
CA ASP A 109 1.49 -1.44 -14.08
C ASP A 109 1.09 -0.66 -12.82
N ASN A 110 0.07 0.20 -12.91
CA ASN A 110 -0.39 1.04 -11.79
C ASN A 110 -0.72 0.25 -10.51
N ILE A 111 -1.57 -0.79 -10.60
CA ILE A 111 -1.96 -1.58 -9.42
C ILE A 111 -0.80 -2.43 -8.88
N PRO A 112 0.02 -3.11 -9.68
CA PRO A 112 1.25 -3.75 -9.21
C PRO A 112 2.17 -2.81 -8.41
N ASN A 113 2.39 -1.57 -8.88
CA ASN A 113 3.18 -0.60 -8.12
C ASN A 113 2.49 -0.19 -6.81
N TRP A 114 1.16 -0.02 -6.83
CA TRP A 114 0.36 0.21 -5.62
C TRP A 114 0.47 -0.95 -4.62
N GLU A 115 0.40 -2.21 -5.10
CA GLU A 115 0.60 -3.40 -4.27
C GLU A 115 1.97 -3.40 -3.62
N PHE A 116 3.02 -3.13 -4.39
CA PHE A 116 4.38 -3.08 -3.89
C PHE A 116 4.55 -2.03 -2.78
N GLY A 117 3.99 -0.83 -2.97
CA GLY A 117 3.99 0.21 -1.95
C GLY A 117 3.35 -0.23 -0.64
N ALA A 118 2.15 -0.81 -0.71
CA ALA A 118 1.43 -1.32 0.46
C ALA A 118 2.16 -2.50 1.13
N LEU A 119 2.70 -3.42 0.32
CA LEU A 119 3.46 -4.58 0.76
C LEU A 119 4.73 -4.20 1.53
N VAL A 120 5.47 -3.19 1.07
CA VAL A 120 6.66 -2.70 1.79
C VAL A 120 6.29 -2.21 3.19
N GLN A 121 5.18 -1.48 3.34
CA GLN A 121 4.71 -1.05 4.67
C GLN A 121 4.27 -2.23 5.54
N ALA A 122 3.62 -3.24 4.94
CA ALA A 122 3.22 -4.45 5.64
C ALA A 122 4.44 -5.25 6.14
N ARG A 123 5.50 -5.36 5.33
CA ARG A 123 6.78 -5.97 5.72
C ARG A 123 7.44 -5.24 6.88
N ASP A 124 7.50 -3.91 6.80
CA ASP A 124 8.09 -3.08 7.85
C ASP A 124 7.31 -3.22 9.17
N LEU A 125 5.97 -3.25 9.13
CA LEU A 125 5.14 -3.49 10.32
C LEU A 125 5.28 -4.92 10.85
N ALA A 126 5.30 -5.94 9.99
CA ALA A 126 5.51 -7.33 10.40
C ALA A 126 6.85 -7.51 11.13
N LYS A 127 7.89 -6.84 10.63
CA LYS A 127 9.20 -6.80 11.27
C LYS A 127 9.17 -6.08 12.63
N ALA A 128 8.51 -4.93 12.71
CA ALA A 128 8.36 -4.21 13.97
C ALA A 128 7.54 -5.02 15.00
N LEU A 129 6.50 -5.74 14.56
CA LEU A 129 5.75 -6.67 15.41
C LEU A 129 6.65 -7.75 15.98
N ARG A 130 7.39 -8.46 15.11
CA ARG A 130 8.28 -9.56 15.48
C ARG A 130 9.42 -9.13 16.40
N ASN A 131 10.07 -8.01 16.09
CA ASN A 131 11.32 -7.62 16.74
C ASN A 131 11.10 -6.74 17.98
N ASP A 132 10.09 -5.89 17.97
CA ASP A 132 9.95 -4.81 18.96
C ASP A 132 8.63 -4.93 19.73
N MET A 133 7.49 -5.04 19.05
CA MET A 133 6.18 -4.94 19.69
C MET A 133 5.73 -6.24 20.37
N SER A 134 6.23 -7.42 20.00
CA SER A 134 5.88 -8.67 20.67
C SER A 134 6.92 -9.14 21.70
N ARG A 135 7.99 -8.38 21.91
CA ARG A 135 9.13 -8.76 22.76
C ARG A 135 9.34 -7.75 23.89
N SER A 136 9.64 -8.26 25.08
CA SER A 136 10.09 -7.41 26.18
C SER A 136 11.59 -7.13 26.05
N GLN A 137 12.06 -5.99 26.56
CA GLN A 137 13.47 -5.58 26.47
C GLN A 137 14.47 -6.61 27.05
N SER A 138 14.04 -7.46 27.99
CA SER A 138 14.87 -8.50 28.61
C SER A 138 14.72 -9.88 27.98
N GLN A 139 13.80 -10.06 27.03
CA GLN A 139 13.47 -11.36 26.46
C GLN A 139 13.99 -11.49 25.01
N SER A 140 14.91 -12.43 24.83
CA SER A 140 15.48 -12.72 23.51
C SER A 140 14.63 -13.65 22.63
N LEU A 141 13.55 -14.22 23.16
CA LEU A 141 12.70 -15.17 22.44
C LEU A 141 11.64 -14.44 21.61
N GLU A 142 11.58 -14.77 20.32
CA GLU A 142 10.58 -14.27 19.36
C GLU A 142 9.27 -15.08 19.48
N ASP A 143 8.13 -14.45 19.17
CA ASP A 143 6.89 -15.22 19.00
C ASP A 143 7.00 -16.07 17.73
N ALA A 144 6.74 -17.37 17.86
CA ALA A 144 6.98 -18.34 16.80
C ALA A 144 6.15 -18.06 15.54
N ASP A 145 4.93 -17.52 15.65
CA ASP A 145 4.12 -17.23 14.48
C ASP A 145 4.52 -15.92 13.81
N LEU A 146 5.01 -14.93 14.55
CA LEU A 146 5.59 -13.73 13.96
C LEU A 146 6.92 -14.03 13.26
N ALA A 147 7.71 -14.95 13.83
CA ALA A 147 8.95 -15.45 13.22
C ALA A 147 8.70 -16.19 11.90
N GLU A 148 7.53 -16.82 11.73
CA GLU A 148 7.11 -17.46 10.47
C GLU A 148 6.44 -16.46 9.51
N ALA A 149 5.65 -15.51 10.03
CA ALA A 149 4.89 -14.57 9.21
C ALA A 149 5.77 -13.57 8.45
N GLU A 150 6.78 -12.99 9.12
CA GLU A 150 7.62 -11.94 8.52
C GLU A 150 8.44 -12.44 7.31
N PRO A 151 9.12 -13.61 7.36
CA PRO A 151 9.80 -14.16 6.19
C PRO A 151 8.86 -14.45 5.02
N HIS A 152 7.64 -14.91 5.30
CA HIS A 152 6.64 -15.14 4.27
C HIS A 152 6.26 -13.87 3.52
N PHE A 153 6.09 -12.74 4.20
CA PHE A 153 5.82 -11.47 3.54
C PHE A 153 7.02 -10.91 2.79
N ASN A 154 8.24 -11.22 3.22
CA ASN A 154 9.47 -10.86 2.51
C ASN A 154 9.80 -11.75 1.30
N PHE A 155 8.98 -12.76 1.01
CA PHE A 155 9.10 -13.52 -0.23
C PHE A 155 8.90 -12.63 -1.46
N ASP A 156 9.53 -13.02 -2.58
CA ASP A 156 9.55 -12.27 -3.83
C ASP A 156 8.16 -11.81 -4.28
N ASN A 157 8.09 -10.59 -4.82
CA ASN A 157 6.84 -9.93 -5.18
C ASN A 157 6.24 -10.45 -6.49
N ASP A 158 7.05 -11.01 -7.37
CA ASP A 158 6.77 -11.27 -8.78
C ASP A 158 6.87 -12.76 -9.17
N SER A 159 6.96 -13.66 -8.17
CA SER A 159 7.03 -15.09 -8.43
C SER A 159 5.67 -15.67 -8.80
N TRP A 160 5.50 -16.04 -10.07
CA TRP A 160 4.24 -16.56 -10.61
C TRP A 160 3.95 -18.03 -10.25
N LEU A 161 4.93 -18.96 -10.35
CA LEU A 161 4.62 -20.40 -10.41
C LEU A 161 5.19 -21.28 -9.29
N PHE A 162 6.48 -21.15 -8.90
CA PHE A 162 7.09 -22.08 -7.93
C PHE A 162 8.07 -21.41 -6.94
N PRO A 163 7.63 -21.10 -5.72
CA PRO A 163 6.24 -21.03 -5.25
C PRO A 163 5.55 -19.73 -5.72
N PRO A 164 4.23 -19.75 -5.93
CA PRO A 164 3.50 -18.52 -6.22
C PRO A 164 3.52 -17.61 -4.99
N THR A 165 3.75 -16.31 -5.22
CA THR A 165 3.84 -15.28 -4.18
C THR A 165 2.63 -15.29 -3.25
N GLU A 166 1.42 -15.43 -3.79
CA GLU A 166 0.17 -15.43 -3.04
C GLU A 166 0.12 -16.57 -2.03
N SER A 167 0.65 -17.75 -2.38
CA SER A 167 0.68 -18.87 -1.44
C SER A 167 1.57 -18.58 -0.23
N LYS A 168 2.69 -17.87 -0.43
CA LYS A 168 3.57 -17.47 0.66
C LYS A 168 2.93 -16.39 1.51
N TYR A 169 2.29 -15.40 0.90
CA TYR A 169 1.60 -14.35 1.64
C TYR A 169 0.39 -14.89 2.42
N ARG A 170 -0.38 -15.85 1.87
CA ARG A 170 -1.44 -16.53 2.63
C ARG A 170 -0.89 -17.32 3.81
N ALA A 171 0.25 -18.00 3.66
CA ALA A 171 0.89 -18.68 4.79
C ALA A 171 1.29 -17.70 5.90
N GLY A 172 1.84 -16.53 5.54
CA GLY A 172 2.14 -15.47 6.50
C GLY A 172 0.90 -14.92 7.20
N ILE A 173 -0.22 -14.73 6.47
CA ILE A 173 -1.51 -14.34 7.05
C ILE A 173 -1.99 -15.36 8.08
N VAL A 174 -1.94 -16.66 7.75
CA VAL A 174 -2.36 -17.73 8.66
C VAL A 174 -1.53 -17.72 9.96
N SER A 175 -0.23 -17.48 9.87
CA SER A 175 0.62 -17.34 11.07
C SER A 175 0.25 -16.09 11.88
N LEU A 176 0.06 -14.93 11.24
CA LEU A 176 -0.44 -13.73 11.94
C LEU A 176 -1.79 -13.94 12.62
N GLU A 177 -2.72 -14.67 12.01
CA GLU A 177 -4.02 -14.99 12.60
C GLU A 177 -3.87 -15.83 13.88
N LYS A 178 -2.93 -16.78 13.92
CA LYS A 178 -2.64 -17.54 15.13
C LYS A 178 -2.08 -16.65 16.24
N TYR A 179 -1.18 -15.70 15.91
CA TYR A 179 -0.70 -14.71 16.87
C TYR A 179 -1.86 -13.82 17.37
N PHE A 180 -2.68 -13.30 16.45
CA PHE A 180 -3.85 -12.47 16.75
C PHE A 180 -4.80 -13.17 17.72
N LEU A 181 -5.21 -14.41 17.44
CA LEU A 181 -6.14 -15.15 18.30
C LEU A 181 -5.56 -15.46 19.68
N ARG A 182 -4.24 -15.61 19.80
CA ARG A 182 -3.57 -15.86 21.08
C ARG A 182 -3.46 -14.65 21.98
N LEU A 183 -3.49 -13.42 21.45
CA LEU A 183 -3.36 -12.21 22.26
C LEU A 183 -4.43 -12.13 23.37
N SER A 184 -5.63 -12.65 23.11
CA SER A 184 -6.73 -12.69 24.08
C SER A 184 -6.95 -14.06 24.74
N ASP A 185 -6.06 -15.03 24.52
CA ASP A 185 -6.18 -16.38 25.09
C ASP A 185 -5.75 -16.37 26.57
N PRO A 186 -6.69 -16.58 27.53
CA PRO A 186 -6.37 -16.58 28.96
C PRO A 186 -5.43 -17.73 29.36
N GLY A 187 -5.34 -18.79 28.55
CA GLY A 187 -4.51 -19.96 28.81
C GLY A 187 -3.07 -19.85 28.28
N ARG A 188 -2.75 -18.80 27.50
CA ARG A 188 -1.42 -18.61 26.87
C ARG A 188 -0.83 -17.25 27.20
N THR A 189 -0.27 -17.12 28.39
CA THR A 189 0.34 -15.87 28.87
C THR A 189 1.64 -15.46 28.18
N ASN A 190 2.24 -16.35 27.36
CA ASN A 190 3.53 -16.10 26.71
C ASN A 190 3.43 -15.33 25.38
N THR A 191 2.23 -15.06 24.88
CA THR A 191 2.04 -14.18 23.70
C THR A 191 1.63 -12.80 24.20
N GLN A 192 2.39 -11.77 23.82
CA GLN A 192 2.21 -10.41 24.32
C GLN A 192 2.32 -9.40 23.17
N PHE A 193 1.72 -8.24 23.40
CA PHE A 193 1.95 -7.01 22.63
C PHE A 193 2.31 -5.88 23.61
N PHE A 194 3.48 -5.30 23.43
CA PHE A 194 4.03 -4.25 24.27
C PHE A 194 3.82 -2.89 23.61
N ALA A 195 2.70 -2.24 23.96
CA ALA A 195 2.40 -0.86 23.58
C ALA A 195 3.30 0.13 24.35
N ARG A 196 4.53 0.31 23.88
CA ARG A 196 5.55 1.16 24.50
C ARG A 196 5.99 2.29 23.57
N ALA A 197 6.42 3.41 24.16
CA ALA A 197 6.82 4.59 23.41
C ALA A 197 8.06 4.36 22.53
N ASP A 198 9.04 3.58 23.02
CA ASP A 198 10.24 3.19 22.27
C ASP A 198 9.86 2.34 21.04
N ASN A 199 9.06 1.29 21.23
CA ASN A 199 8.57 0.44 20.14
C ASN A 199 7.85 1.24 19.04
N LEU A 200 6.95 2.15 19.43
CA LEU A 200 6.23 3.00 18.47
C LEU A 200 7.18 3.95 17.73
N ARG A 201 8.10 4.59 18.46
CA ARG A 201 9.07 5.54 17.90
C ARG A 201 10.03 4.87 16.91
N ASP A 202 10.43 3.63 17.18
CA ASP A 202 11.38 2.89 16.35
C ASP A 202 10.70 2.44 15.03
N TRP A 203 9.44 2.02 15.08
CA TRP A 203 8.64 1.81 13.86
C TRP A 203 8.40 3.11 13.08
N LEU A 204 8.04 4.21 13.77
CA LEU A 204 7.90 5.53 13.15
C LEU A 204 9.20 6.02 12.48
N ALA A 205 10.37 5.64 12.99
CA ALA A 205 11.66 5.94 12.36
C ALA A 205 11.79 5.27 10.99
N THR A 206 11.23 4.07 10.84
CA THR A 206 11.18 3.38 9.55
C THR A 206 10.20 4.09 8.61
N ILE A 207 9.02 4.47 9.09
CA ILE A 207 8.02 5.23 8.33
C ILE A 207 8.62 6.56 7.83
N GLU A 208 9.35 7.28 8.68
CA GLU A 208 10.03 8.52 8.31
C GLU A 208 10.96 8.30 7.11
N LYS A 209 11.82 7.28 7.14
CA LYS A 209 12.73 6.99 6.03
C LYS A 209 11.97 6.65 4.74
N ARG A 210 10.87 5.88 4.85
CA ARG A 210 10.02 5.52 3.69
C ARG A 210 9.36 6.74 3.07
N LEU A 211 8.69 7.57 3.87
CA LEU A 211 7.99 8.77 3.39
C LEU A 211 8.99 9.80 2.84
N GLY A 212 10.15 9.96 3.47
CA GLY A 212 11.23 10.82 2.97
C GLY A 212 11.70 10.39 1.57
N SER A 213 11.97 9.09 1.39
CA SER A 213 12.36 8.52 0.09
C SER A 213 11.26 8.68 -0.97
N LEU A 214 9.98 8.42 -0.62
CA LEU A 214 8.85 8.60 -1.53
C LEU A 214 8.66 10.06 -1.95
N SER A 215 8.66 10.99 -1.00
CA SER A 215 8.57 12.44 -1.28
C SER A 215 9.68 12.90 -2.22
N GLN A 216 10.89 12.39 -1.98
CA GLN A 216 12.03 12.61 -2.86
C GLN A 216 11.75 12.02 -4.26
N ARG A 217 11.47 10.74 -4.42
CA ARG A 217 11.25 10.14 -5.75
C ARG A 217 10.12 10.83 -6.52
N LEU A 218 9.02 11.17 -5.85
CA LEU A 218 7.90 11.94 -6.43
C LEU A 218 8.35 13.32 -6.93
N SER A 219 9.15 14.05 -6.14
CA SER A 219 9.66 15.36 -6.55
C SER A 219 10.67 15.27 -7.70
N ALA A 220 11.47 14.19 -7.76
CA ALA A 220 12.43 13.92 -8.84
C ALA A 220 11.73 13.59 -10.17
N SER A 221 10.55 12.98 -10.12
CA SER A 221 9.76 12.68 -11.33
C SER A 221 9.37 13.91 -12.18
N VAL A 222 9.53 15.11 -11.62
CA VAL A 222 9.26 16.40 -12.27
C VAL A 222 10.53 17.03 -12.88
N GLY A 223 11.71 16.41 -12.71
CA GLY A 223 12.98 16.88 -13.28
C GLY A 223 13.53 18.13 -12.61
N ARG A 224 13.47 18.20 -11.27
CA ARG A 224 14.11 19.29 -10.51
C ARG A 224 15.58 18.95 -10.27
N GLU A 225 16.48 19.88 -10.59
CA GLU A 225 17.85 19.88 -10.11
C GLU A 225 17.87 19.84 -8.58
N ARG A 226 18.66 18.92 -8.02
CA ARG A 226 18.87 18.81 -6.57
C ARG A 226 20.27 19.20 -6.21
N VAL A 227 20.40 19.89 -5.09
CA VAL A 227 21.66 19.99 -4.38
C VAL A 227 21.87 18.69 -3.62
N ASN A 228 23.04 18.06 -3.77
CA ASN A 228 23.42 16.89 -3.00
C ASN A 228 23.67 17.30 -1.55
N THR A 229 22.81 16.82 -0.64
CA THR A 229 22.90 17.09 0.80
C THR A 229 23.21 15.83 1.60
N ASN A 230 23.74 14.76 0.96
CA ASN A 230 23.94 13.46 1.60
C ASN A 230 24.89 13.50 2.81
N LEU A 231 25.82 14.45 2.83
CA LEU A 231 26.73 14.72 3.95
C LEU A 231 26.49 16.10 4.59
N ALA A 232 25.36 16.75 4.29
CA ALA A 232 25.08 18.08 4.81
C ALA A 232 24.93 18.03 6.33
N GLY A 233 25.75 18.80 7.03
CA GLY A 233 25.77 18.84 8.51
C GLY A 233 26.58 17.73 9.17
N GLU A 234 27.23 16.84 8.41
CA GLU A 234 28.05 15.73 8.92
C GLU A 234 29.55 16.01 8.72
N PRO A 235 30.24 16.67 9.68
CA PRO A 235 31.65 17.04 9.53
C PRO A 235 32.59 15.82 9.43
N ALA A 236 32.14 14.64 9.86
CA ALA A 236 32.90 13.39 9.78
C ALA A 236 32.32 12.37 8.77
N GLY A 237 31.29 12.76 8.00
CA GLY A 237 30.65 11.86 7.05
C GLY A 237 31.57 11.55 5.86
N GLN A 238 31.65 10.26 5.48
CA GLN A 238 32.42 9.80 4.32
C GLN A 238 31.50 9.01 3.39
N GLN A 239 31.55 9.29 2.09
CA GLN A 239 30.88 8.50 1.05
C GLN A 239 31.90 7.59 0.36
N SER A 240 31.50 6.35 0.07
CA SER A 240 32.35 5.37 -0.62
C SER A 240 32.68 5.76 -2.06
N THR A 241 31.86 6.60 -2.68
CA THR A 241 32.02 7.09 -4.05
C THR A 241 31.79 8.60 -4.11
N PRO A 242 32.62 9.37 -4.84
CA PRO A 242 32.37 10.79 -5.08
C PRO A 242 31.08 10.99 -5.86
N GLU A 243 30.18 11.83 -5.36
CA GLU A 243 28.95 12.21 -6.05
C GLU A 243 29.00 13.70 -6.45
N PRO A 244 28.37 14.09 -7.57
CA PRO A 244 28.23 15.50 -7.94
C PRO A 244 27.47 16.31 -6.87
N SER A 245 27.82 17.60 -6.74
CA SER A 245 27.14 18.55 -5.85
C SER A 245 25.72 18.92 -6.34
N TYR A 246 25.46 18.74 -7.64
CA TYR A 246 24.15 18.90 -8.26
C TYR A 246 23.76 17.61 -8.97
N LEU A 247 22.62 17.04 -8.60
CA LEU A 247 22.07 15.83 -9.19
C LEU A 247 20.81 16.18 -9.97
N GLU A 248 20.84 16.05 -11.29
CA GLU A 248 19.63 16.06 -12.11
C GLU A 248 19.03 14.64 -12.11
N VAL A 249 18.18 14.35 -11.13
CA VAL A 249 17.46 13.07 -11.07
C VAL A 249 16.11 13.26 -11.72
N LYS A 250 15.96 12.80 -12.97
CA LYS A 250 14.69 12.78 -13.69
C LYS A 250 14.27 11.34 -13.96
N THR A 251 13.16 10.92 -13.36
CA THR A 251 12.55 9.62 -13.64
C THR A 251 12.13 9.55 -15.12
N PRO A 252 12.41 8.45 -15.83
CA PRO A 252 11.87 8.22 -17.17
C PRO A 252 10.36 8.43 -17.21
N TRP A 253 9.82 8.98 -18.30
CA TRP A 253 8.40 9.35 -18.35
C TRP A 253 7.45 8.15 -18.13
N LEU A 254 7.88 6.96 -18.55
CA LEU A 254 7.17 5.68 -18.38
C LEU A 254 7.25 5.08 -16.97
N GLU A 255 7.98 5.72 -16.05
CA GLU A 255 8.12 5.26 -14.65
C GLU A 255 7.53 6.27 -13.65
N ILE A 256 6.98 7.39 -14.13
CA ILE A 256 6.50 8.44 -13.22
C ILE A 256 5.25 7.98 -12.48
N ASP A 257 4.32 7.37 -13.21
CA ASP A 257 3.13 6.74 -12.64
C ASP A 257 3.50 5.59 -11.70
N ASN A 258 4.53 4.79 -12.00
CA ASN A 258 5.02 3.75 -11.08
C ASN A 258 5.33 4.31 -9.69
N VAL A 259 6.14 5.38 -9.60
CA VAL A 259 6.47 6.03 -8.32
C VAL A 259 5.22 6.61 -7.65
N PHE A 260 4.32 7.19 -8.45
CA PHE A 260 3.06 7.75 -7.96
C PHE A 260 2.18 6.67 -7.31
N PHE A 261 1.96 5.54 -7.97
CA PHE A 261 1.13 4.47 -7.45
C PHE A 261 1.80 3.72 -6.30
N GLU A 262 3.12 3.55 -6.29
CA GLU A 262 3.85 3.04 -5.12
C GLU A 262 3.65 3.93 -3.88
N ALA A 263 3.68 5.26 -4.06
CA ALA A 263 3.38 6.19 -3.00
C ALA A 263 1.91 6.10 -2.54
N ARG A 264 0.97 5.92 -3.48
CA ARG A 264 -0.46 5.70 -3.16
C ARG A 264 -0.65 4.45 -2.32
N GLY A 265 -0.05 3.33 -2.70
CA GLY A 265 -0.11 2.08 -1.95
C GLY A 265 0.50 2.19 -0.56
N SER A 266 1.68 2.81 -0.47
CA SER A 266 2.37 3.03 0.81
C SER A 266 1.53 3.88 1.76
N THR A 267 1.01 5.01 1.28
CA THR A 267 0.19 5.91 2.11
C THR A 267 -1.14 5.27 2.49
N TRP A 268 -1.76 4.49 1.60
CA TRP A 268 -2.97 3.71 1.90
C TRP A 268 -2.77 2.73 3.07
N ALA A 269 -1.70 1.92 3.02
CA ALA A 269 -1.39 0.99 4.10
C ALA A 269 -1.07 1.70 5.42
N LEU A 270 -0.30 2.80 5.35
CA LEU A 270 0.06 3.58 6.54
C LEU A 270 -1.14 4.24 7.22
N VAL A 271 -2.16 4.69 6.48
CA VAL A 271 -3.40 5.20 7.09
C VAL A 271 -4.01 4.12 7.99
N HIS A 272 -4.11 2.89 7.51
CA HIS A 272 -4.64 1.78 8.29
C HIS A 272 -3.77 1.46 9.50
N PHE A 273 -2.45 1.33 9.30
CA PHE A 273 -1.56 0.96 10.39
C PHE A 273 -1.46 2.04 11.47
N LEU A 274 -1.45 3.32 11.11
CA LEU A 274 -1.37 4.41 12.08
C LEU A 274 -2.70 4.62 12.84
N LYS A 275 -3.85 4.43 12.18
CA LYS A 275 -5.15 4.40 12.88
C LYS A 275 -5.24 3.22 13.85
N ALA A 276 -4.70 2.07 13.46
CA ALA A 276 -4.65 0.90 14.32
C ALA A 276 -3.70 1.10 15.51
N ALA A 277 -2.54 1.71 15.27
CA ALA A 277 -1.60 2.10 16.31
C ALA A 277 -2.18 3.17 17.25
N GLU A 278 -3.03 4.08 16.77
CA GLU A 278 -3.74 5.03 17.64
C GLU A 278 -4.57 4.33 18.72
N ILE A 279 -5.21 3.21 18.35
CA ILE A 279 -6.02 2.39 19.27
C ILE A 279 -5.12 1.64 20.25
N ASP A 280 -4.14 0.88 19.75
CA ASP A 280 -3.32 0.01 20.62
C ASP A 280 -2.32 0.79 21.48
N PHE A 281 -1.82 1.94 21.00
CA PHE A 281 -0.91 2.81 21.75
C PHE A 281 -1.64 3.99 22.41
N GLU A 282 -2.96 3.98 22.53
CA GLU A 282 -3.75 5.12 23.02
C GLU A 282 -3.20 5.68 24.35
N GLN A 283 -2.92 4.80 25.32
CA GLN A 283 -2.40 5.21 26.63
C GLN A 283 -1.02 5.88 26.52
N VAL A 284 -0.13 5.35 25.67
CA VAL A 284 1.19 5.94 25.42
C VAL A 284 1.04 7.31 24.75
N LEU A 285 0.23 7.39 23.71
CA LEU A 285 -0.01 8.62 22.96
C LEU A 285 -0.62 9.71 23.84
N ARG A 286 -1.60 9.36 24.69
CA ARG A 286 -2.18 10.29 25.66
C ARG A 286 -1.16 10.77 26.68
N LYS A 287 -0.37 9.86 27.24
CA LYS A 287 0.67 10.20 28.22
C LYS A 287 1.73 11.15 27.64
N LYS A 288 2.07 10.99 26.36
CA LYS A 288 3.06 11.80 25.62
C LYS A 288 2.45 13.04 24.94
N ASN A 289 1.15 13.31 25.14
CA ASN A 289 0.41 14.36 24.44
C ASN A 289 0.55 14.30 22.91
N ALA A 290 0.62 13.09 22.36
CA ALA A 290 1.00 12.81 20.97
C ALA A 290 -0.19 12.39 20.07
N VAL A 291 -1.41 12.24 20.63
CA VAL A 291 -2.61 11.83 19.89
C VAL A 291 -2.90 12.76 18.71
N VAL A 292 -2.84 14.08 18.94
CA VAL A 292 -3.11 15.08 17.89
C VAL A 292 -2.07 15.00 16.79
N SER A 293 -0.78 14.83 17.13
CA SER A 293 0.31 14.70 16.17
C SER A 293 0.15 13.46 15.29
N LEU A 294 -0.23 12.30 15.87
CA LEU A 294 -0.53 11.10 15.10
C LEU A 294 -1.70 11.31 14.14
N ARG A 295 -2.78 11.94 14.60
CA ARG A 295 -3.94 12.26 13.74
C ARG A 295 -3.58 13.20 12.60
N GLN A 296 -2.66 14.15 12.83
CA GLN A 296 -2.16 15.02 11.77
C GLN A 296 -1.40 14.22 10.70
N VAL A 297 -0.57 13.25 11.09
CA VAL A 297 0.08 12.33 10.13
C VAL A 297 -0.98 11.59 9.32
N VAL A 298 -1.96 10.97 9.99
CA VAL A 298 -3.04 10.22 9.32
C VAL A 298 -3.79 11.10 8.32
N ARG A 299 -4.15 12.33 8.72
CA ARG A 299 -4.86 13.28 7.85
C ARG A 299 -4.09 13.62 6.57
N GLU A 300 -2.78 13.86 6.67
CA GLU A 300 -1.96 14.17 5.49
C GLU A 300 -1.84 12.96 4.54
N LEU A 301 -1.78 11.74 5.10
CA LEU A 301 -1.79 10.51 4.32
C LEU A 301 -3.17 10.26 3.68
N GLU A 302 -4.27 10.60 4.35
CA GLU A 302 -5.61 10.52 3.77
C GLU A 302 -5.82 11.53 2.64
N ALA A 303 -5.25 12.73 2.75
CA ALA A 303 -5.28 13.71 1.66
C ALA A 303 -4.51 13.23 0.42
N ALA A 304 -3.47 12.42 0.61
CA ALA A 304 -2.77 11.72 -0.47
C ALA A 304 -3.66 10.66 -1.18
N GLN A 305 -4.80 10.31 -0.59
CA GLN A 305 -5.75 9.30 -1.05
C GLN A 305 -6.95 9.88 -1.83
N GLU A 306 -6.98 11.20 -2.05
CA GLU A 306 -8.02 11.87 -2.83
C GLU A 306 -8.21 11.29 -4.23
N ASN A 307 -9.43 11.42 -4.76
CA ASN A 307 -9.82 10.82 -6.03
C ASN A 307 -9.13 11.50 -7.22
N ILE A 308 -8.54 10.70 -8.09
CA ILE A 308 -7.90 11.17 -9.33
C ILE A 308 -8.95 11.14 -10.43
N TRP A 309 -9.33 12.31 -10.93
CA TRP A 309 -10.32 12.45 -12.00
C TRP A 309 -9.72 12.31 -13.40
N SER A 310 -8.40 12.44 -13.51
CA SER A 310 -7.68 12.27 -14.76
C SER A 310 -7.50 10.77 -15.07
N PRO A 311 -7.72 10.33 -16.33
CA PRO A 311 -7.46 8.94 -16.71
C PRO A 311 -5.97 8.61 -16.79
N ILE A 312 -5.09 9.62 -16.78
CA ILE A 312 -3.63 9.50 -16.87
C ILE A 312 -2.99 10.37 -15.80
N ILE A 313 -1.89 9.90 -15.20
CA ILE A 313 -1.09 10.72 -14.27
C ILE A 313 -0.35 11.80 -15.04
N LEU A 314 -0.73 13.06 -14.80
CA LEU A 314 -0.12 14.23 -15.44
C LEU A 314 0.95 14.83 -14.53
N ASN A 315 2.12 15.12 -15.12
CA ASN A 315 3.25 15.75 -14.45
C ASN A 315 3.64 17.03 -15.18
N GLY A 316 2.79 18.05 -15.07
CA GLY A 316 3.05 19.38 -15.60
C GLY A 316 4.25 20.06 -14.94
N ARG A 317 4.68 21.20 -15.47
CA ARG A 317 5.65 22.07 -14.77
C ARG A 317 5.00 22.69 -13.53
N GLY A 318 5.77 23.03 -12.51
CA GLY A 318 5.24 23.46 -11.20
C GLY A 318 4.21 24.62 -11.24
N PHE A 319 4.39 25.58 -12.16
CA PHE A 319 3.45 26.69 -12.41
C PHE A 319 2.85 26.63 -13.81
N GLY A 320 2.74 25.43 -14.40
CA GLY A 320 2.21 25.22 -15.75
C GLY A 320 0.68 25.15 -15.80
N PHE A 321 0.13 25.14 -17.01
CA PHE A 321 -1.31 25.02 -17.27
C PHE A 321 -1.92 23.64 -16.94
N VAL A 322 -1.07 22.62 -16.72
CA VAL A 322 -1.48 21.24 -16.46
C VAL A 322 -1.12 20.87 -15.02
N THR A 323 -2.03 20.15 -14.35
CA THR A 323 -1.81 19.60 -13.01
C THR A 323 -0.51 18.79 -12.93
N ASN A 324 0.13 18.85 -11.78
CA ASN A 324 1.25 17.97 -11.45
C ASN A 324 0.88 17.07 -10.26
N HIS A 325 0.41 15.87 -10.57
CA HIS A 325 -0.05 14.92 -9.57
C HIS A 325 1.10 14.47 -8.67
N SER A 326 2.28 14.18 -9.22
CA SER A 326 3.43 13.76 -8.43
C SER A 326 3.92 14.84 -7.46
N LEU A 327 3.87 16.12 -7.84
CA LEU A 327 4.26 17.22 -6.95
C LEU A 327 3.23 17.45 -5.84
N ILE A 328 1.93 17.33 -6.15
CA ILE A 328 0.86 17.39 -5.14
C ILE A 328 1.02 16.25 -4.14
N MET A 329 1.23 15.02 -4.65
CA MET A 329 1.49 13.84 -3.82
C MET A 329 2.75 14.02 -2.97
N ALA A 330 3.85 14.50 -3.56
CA ALA A 330 5.09 14.77 -2.84
C ALA A 330 4.86 15.76 -1.69
N ASN A 331 4.02 16.78 -1.90
CA ASN A 331 3.71 17.78 -0.90
C ASN A 331 2.92 17.19 0.29
N TYR A 332 1.91 16.34 0.04
CA TYR A 332 1.21 15.60 1.10
C TYR A 332 2.16 14.66 1.86
N VAL A 333 2.93 13.85 1.13
CA VAL A 333 3.89 12.88 1.71
C VAL A 333 4.98 13.59 2.52
N SER A 334 5.46 14.75 2.05
CA SER A 334 6.45 15.56 2.78
C SER A 334 5.90 16.14 4.07
N ARG A 335 4.63 16.59 4.09
CA ARG A 335 4.00 17.08 5.33
C ARG A 335 3.76 15.93 6.31
N ALA A 336 3.31 14.77 5.83
CA ALA A 336 3.19 13.58 6.66
C ALA A 336 4.56 13.19 7.26
N ASN A 337 5.63 13.23 6.47
CA ASN A 337 6.99 12.95 6.93
C ASN A 337 7.45 13.91 8.03
N ALA A 338 7.26 15.22 7.86
CA ALA A 338 7.56 16.21 8.90
C ALA A 338 6.76 15.96 10.18
N ALA A 339 5.45 15.69 10.06
CA ALA A 339 4.61 15.37 11.21
C ALA A 339 5.03 14.06 11.92
N VAL A 340 5.58 13.07 11.20
CA VAL A 340 6.17 11.87 11.80
C VAL A 340 7.43 12.21 12.59
N ILE A 341 8.30 13.08 12.09
CA ILE A 341 9.50 13.54 12.81
C ILE A 341 9.09 14.21 14.13
N ASP A 342 8.12 15.13 14.08
CA ASP A 342 7.61 15.82 15.28
C ASP A 342 6.99 14.83 16.27
N LEU A 343 6.18 13.87 15.79
CA LEU A 343 5.60 12.81 16.61
C LEU A 343 6.68 11.98 17.31
N ARG A 344 7.77 11.61 16.61
CA ARG A 344 8.89 10.86 17.20
C ARG A 344 9.60 11.65 18.30
N ASN A 345 9.79 12.96 18.11
CA ASN A 345 10.40 13.82 19.12
C ASN A 345 9.53 13.90 20.37
N LEU A 346 8.21 14.06 20.22
CA LEU A 346 7.26 14.06 21.34
C LEU A 346 7.28 12.73 22.13
N LEU A 347 7.38 11.59 21.44
CA LEU A 347 7.47 10.28 22.10
C LEU A 347 8.78 10.06 22.87
N LYS A 348 9.85 10.79 22.50
CA LYS A 348 11.16 10.75 23.17
C LYS A 348 11.23 11.68 24.38
N GLU A 349 10.63 12.86 24.29
CA GLU A 349 10.83 13.96 25.24
C GLU A 349 9.72 14.11 26.29
N GLY A 350 8.45 13.85 25.93
CA GLY A 350 7.39 13.61 26.92
C GLY A 350 7.61 12.26 27.59
#